data_AF-A0A2M9IH98-F1
#
_entry.id   AF-A0A2M9IH98-F1
#
_cell.length_a   1.000
_cell.length_b   1.000
_cell.length_c   1.000
_cell.angle_alpha   90.00
_cell.angle_beta   90.00
_cell.angle_gamma   90.00
#
_symmetry.space_group_name_H-M   'P 1'
#
loop_
_entity.id
_entity.type
_entity.pdbx_description
1 polymer ?
#
loop_
_entity_poly.entity_id
_entity_poly.type
_entity_poly.pdbx_seq_one_letter_code
_entity_poly.pdbx_strand_id
1 'polypeptide(L)' 'MSCAEDSPKTRACRATAAWRTLSVLLHAGVRFHKSCCGGPGYRPRSLREVRERVTYARRSGEPAIKALVRSEVP' A
#
# COMPACT_ATOMS: atom_id res chain seq x y z
N MET A 1 13.53 -3.55 -11.80
CA MET A 1 12.16 -3.85 -12.31
C MET A 1 11.59 -2.56 -12.89
N SER A 2 11.93 -2.24 -14.13
CA SER A 2 11.33 -1.15 -14.90
C SER A 2 10.38 -1.82 -15.89
N CYS A 3 9.09 -1.50 -15.83
CA CYS A 3 8.12 -1.95 -16.82
C CYS A 3 7.69 -0.71 -17.61
N ALA A 4 8.07 -0.73 -18.89
CA ALA A 4 7.68 0.22 -19.91
C ALA A 4 6.16 0.19 -20.18
N GLU A 5 5.73 1.25 -20.85
CA GLU A 5 4.38 1.80 -20.90
C GLU A 5 3.33 0.89 -21.56
N ASP A 6 2.16 0.84 -20.92
CA ASP A 6 0.84 0.36 -21.39
C ASP A 6 0.75 -0.89 -22.31
N SER A 7 1.43 -1.98 -21.96
CA SER A 7 1.11 -3.32 -22.52
C SER A 7 0.02 -4.01 -21.68
N PRO A 8 -0.88 -4.85 -22.24
CA PRO A 8 -1.87 -5.62 -21.47
C PRO A 8 -1.22 -6.47 -20.35
N LYS A 9 0.02 -6.93 -20.57
CA LYS A 9 0.83 -7.61 -19.55
C LYS A 9 1.22 -6.68 -18.38
N THR A 10 1.48 -5.40 -18.64
CA THR A 10 1.79 -4.38 -17.61
C THR A 10 0.57 -4.12 -16.71
N ARG A 11 -0.64 -4.09 -17.27
CA ARG A 11 -1.88 -3.94 -16.49
C ARG A 11 -2.13 -5.16 -15.59
N ALA A 12 -1.91 -6.37 -16.10
CA ALA A 12 -2.03 -7.60 -15.31
C ALA A 12 -1.03 -7.65 -14.14
N CYS A 13 0.24 -7.32 -14.39
CA CYS A 13 1.25 -7.24 -13.32
C CYS A 13 0.88 -6.20 -12.25
N ARG A 14 0.38 -5.04 -12.68
CA ARG A 14 -0.10 -3.98 -11.76
C ARG A 14 -1.30 -4.44 -10.94
N ALA A 15 -2.23 -5.18 -11.53
CA ALA A 15 -3.38 -5.74 -10.82
C ALA A 15 -2.92 -6.75 -9.74
N THR A 16 -2.01 -7.67 -10.08
CA THR A 16 -1.44 -8.62 -9.12
C THR A 16 -0.73 -7.93 -7.96
N ALA A 17 0.08 -6.90 -8.26
CA ALA A 17 0.74 -6.12 -7.23
C ALA A 17 -0.27 -5.41 -6.32
N ALA A 18 -1.34 -4.83 -6.88
CA ALA A 18 -2.39 -4.18 -6.12
C ALA A 18 -3.12 -5.16 -5.18
N TRP A 19 -3.42 -6.38 -5.65
CA TRP A 19 -4.04 -7.42 -4.82
C TRP A 19 -3.13 -7.85 -3.67
N ARG A 20 -1.85 -8.11 -3.94
CA ARG A 20 -0.87 -8.46 -2.89
C ARG A 20 -0.74 -7.36 -1.84
N THR A 21 -0.68 -6.10 -2.29
CA THR A 21 -0.67 -4.95 -1.40
C THR A 21 -1.93 -4.88 -0.53
N LEU A 22 -3.12 -5.08 -1.11
CA LEU A 22 -4.36 -5.12 -0.35
C LEU A 22 -4.34 -6.22 0.71
N SER A 23 -3.89 -7.44 0.37
CA SER A 23 -3.78 -8.53 1.33
C SER A 23 -2.91 -8.15 2.53
N VAL A 24 -1.76 -7.51 2.31
CA VAL A 24 -0.89 -7.05 3.41
C VAL A 24 -1.61 -6.04 4.30
N LEU A 25 -2.29 -5.05 3.72
CA LEU A 25 -3.00 -4.02 4.48
C LEU A 25 -4.09 -4.66 5.37
N LEU A 26 -4.87 -5.59 4.81
CA LEU A 26 -5.93 -6.29 5.54
C LEU A 26 -5.36 -7.16 6.66
N HIS A 27 -4.26 -7.89 6.41
CA HIS A 27 -3.58 -8.70 7.42
C HIS A 27 -2.98 -7.84 8.54
N ALA A 28 -2.51 -6.63 8.23
CA ALA A 28 -2.03 -5.66 9.21
C ALA A 28 -3.17 -4.96 10.00
N GLY A 29 -4.44 -5.28 9.70
CA GLY A 29 -5.61 -4.75 10.38
C GLY A 29 -6.16 -3.45 9.80
N VAL A 30 -5.64 -2.96 8.66
CA VAL A 30 -6.18 -1.75 8.01
C VAL A 30 -7.60 -2.02 7.53
N ARG A 31 -8.54 -1.16 7.93
CA ARG A 31 -9.94 -1.22 7.51
C ARG A 31 -10.24 -0.07 6.56
N PHE A 32 -10.84 -0.40 5.41
CA PHE A 32 -11.35 0.58 4.46
C PHE A 32 -12.85 0.76 4.72
N HIS A 33 -13.23 1.85 5.39
CA HIS A 33 -14.64 2.17 5.57
C HIS A 33 -15.23 2.68 4.24
N LYS A 34 -16.48 2.27 3.96
CA LYS A 34 -17.27 2.76 2.83
C LYS A 34 -17.95 4.11 3.12
N SER A 35 -17.49 4.88 4.11
CA SER A 35 -18.01 6.24 4.27
C SER A 35 -17.47 7.11 3.12
N CYS A 36 -18.33 7.96 2.54
CA CYS A 36 -18.08 8.67 1.26
C CYS A 36 -16.71 9.35 1.16
N CYS A 37 -16.13 9.68 2.30
CA CYS A 37 -15.07 10.65 2.44
C CYS A 37 -14.07 10.24 3.55
N GLY A 38 -14.17 9.02 4.09
CA GLY A 38 -13.47 8.59 5.31
C GLY A 38 -12.83 7.20 5.18
N GLY A 39 -11.96 7.04 4.18
CA GLY A 39 -11.03 5.92 4.13
C GLY A 39 -9.88 6.12 5.13
N PRO A 40 -9.05 5.10 5.40
CA PRO A 40 -7.94 5.16 6.37
C PRO A 40 -6.81 6.13 6.00
N GLY A 41 -7.02 6.99 5.00
CA GLY A 41 -5.99 7.81 4.37
C GLY A 41 -5.44 7.16 3.11
N TYR A 42 -4.20 7.52 2.77
CA TYR A 42 -3.48 7.08 1.58
C TYR A 42 -3.45 5.55 1.46
N ARG A 43 -3.61 5.04 0.23
CA ARG A 43 -3.60 3.60 -0.06
C ARG A 43 -2.37 3.24 -0.91
N PRO A 44 -1.38 2.52 -0.35
CA PRO A 44 -0.28 1.97 -1.12
C PRO A 44 -0.79 1.15 -2.29
N ARG A 45 -0.13 1.26 -3.44
CA ARG A 45 -0.49 0.57 -4.69
C ARG A 45 0.56 -0.43 -5.13
N SER A 46 1.69 -0.48 -4.43
CA SER A 46 2.81 -1.37 -4.70
C SER A 46 3.39 -1.99 -3.43
N LEU A 47 4.05 -3.14 -3.58
CA LEU A 47 4.80 -3.76 -2.49
C LEU A 47 6.03 -2.95 -2.09
N ARG A 48 6.54 -2.06 -2.96
CA ARG A 48 7.65 -1.17 -2.63
C ARG A 48 7.23 -0.17 -1.56
N GLU A 49 6.14 0.55 -1.80
CA GLU A 49 5.55 1.51 -0.85
C GLU A 49 5.23 0.85 0.50
N VAL A 50 4.74 -0.40 0.48
CA VAL A 50 4.50 -1.18 1.70
C VAL A 50 5.80 -1.44 2.46
N ARG A 51 6.88 -1.84 1.78
CA ARG A 51 8.18 -2.10 2.41
C ARG A 51 8.78 -0.82 2.99
N GLU A 52 8.70 0.28 2.27
CA GLU A 52 9.17 1.59 2.72
C GLU A 52 8.44 2.02 4.00
N ARG A 53 7.11 1.87 4.04
CA ARG A 53 6.28 2.16 5.22
C ARG A 53 6.53 1.24 6.40
N VAL A 54 6.71 -0.07 6.17
CA VAL A 54 7.10 -1.02 7.24
C VAL A 54 8.49 -0.68 7.79
N THR A 55 9.41 -0.26 6.93
CA THR A 55 10.74 0.17 7.35
C THR A 55 10.66 1.45 8.19
N TYR A 56 9.83 2.41 7.78
CA TYR A 56 9.57 3.62 8.56
C TYR A 56 8.96 3.29 9.94
N ALA A 57 7.96 2.41 9.99
CA ALA A 57 7.34 1.97 11.25
C ALA A 57 8.38 1.41 12.23
N ARG A 58 9.28 0.56 11.74
CA ARG A 58 10.36 -0.02 12.54
C ARG A 58 11.36 1.02 13.04
N ARG A 59 11.71 2.01 12.21
CA ARG A 59 12.68 3.05 12.57
C ARG A 59 12.11 4.09 13.55
N SER A 60 10.82 4.39 13.44
CA SER A 60 10.14 5.39 14.26
C SER A 60 9.51 4.81 15.53
N GLY A 61 9.30 3.50 15.58
CA GLY A 61 8.49 2.85 16.62
C GLY A 61 6.98 3.04 16.42
N GLU A 62 6.53 3.67 15.33
CA GLU A 62 5.11 3.81 15.05
C GLU A 62 4.46 2.44 14.76
N PRO A 63 3.20 2.21 15.20
CA PRO A 63 2.46 1.02 14.83
C PRO A 63 2.33 0.88 13.31
N ALA A 64 2.57 -0.33 12.79
CA ALA A 64 2.54 -0.61 11.35
C ALA A 64 1.22 -0.18 10.68
N ILE A 65 0.09 -0.38 11.35
CA ILE A 65 -1.24 0.03 10.86
C ILE A 65 -1.33 1.54 10.57
N LYS A 66 -0.65 2.38 11.37
CA LYS A 66 -0.62 3.84 11.20
C LYS A 66 0.35 4.24 10.09
N ALA A 67 1.54 3.65 10.07
CA ALA A 67 2.55 3.93 9.06
C ALA A 67 2.11 3.51 7.65
N LEU A 68 1.37 2.40 7.51
CA LEU A 68 0.92 1.85 6.23
C LEU A 68 -0.06 2.75 5.47
N VAL A 69 -0.74 3.67 6.15
CA VAL A 69 -1.77 4.54 5.55
C VAL A 69 -1.36 6.00 5.47
N ARG A 70 -0.09 6.29 5.79
CA ARG A 70 0.47 7.64 5.80
C ARG A 70 0.88 8.06 4.37
N SER A 71 0.43 9.25 3.97
CA SER A 71 0.74 9.86 2.67
C SER A 71 2.16 10.42 2.60
N GLU A 72 2.69 10.87 3.73
CA GLU A 72 3.98 11.58 3.84
C GLU A 72 5.19 10.64 3.84
N VAL A 73 4.97 9.34 4.07
CA VAL A 73 6.04 8.35 4.02
C VAL A 73 6.30 8.02 2.55
N PRO A 74 7.57 7.98 2.09
CA PRO A 74 7.91 7.51 0.75
C PRO A 74 7.27 6.14 0.47
#